data_AF-A0A9W7EC94-F1
#
_entry.id   AF-A0A9W7EC94-F1
#
_cell.length_a   1.000
_cell.length_b   1.000
_cell.length_c   1.000
_cell.angle_alpha   90.00
_cell.angle_beta   90.00
_cell.angle_gamma   90.00
#
_symmetry.space_group_name_H-M   'P 1'
#
loop_
_entity.id
_entity.type
_entity.pdbx_description
1 polymer ?
#
loop_
_entity_poly.entity_id
_entity_poly.type
_entity_poly.pdbx_seq_one_letter_code
_entity_poly.pdbx_strand_id
1 'polypeptide(L)'
;MGVSSFFVDPEDHPSVLARYINDPITSTFHNVKYVERPDMYSCAVVATRDIVEGEEIFVSYGETYWEQQTYDPTAFTGEVVDVNAPSSERKST
;
A
#
# COMPACT_ATOMS: atom_id res chain seq x y z
N MET A 1 31.60 8.18 1.83
CA MET A 1 30.50 9.16 1.69
C MET A 1 29.29 8.53 2.32
N GLY A 2 28.67 9.17 3.33
CA GLY A 2 27.45 8.64 3.94
C GLY A 2 26.32 8.68 2.93
N VAL A 3 25.58 7.57 2.78
CA VAL A 3 24.32 7.59 2.03
C VAL A 3 23.36 8.51 2.78
N SER A 4 23.08 9.68 2.21
CA SER A 4 21.99 10.53 2.68
C SER A 4 20.70 9.84 2.28
N SER A 5 19.98 9.27 3.23
CA SER A 5 18.61 8.82 3.00
C SER A 5 17.70 10.03 2.87
N PHE A 6 16.78 10.00 1.92
CA PHE A 6 15.72 10.98 1.78
C PHE A 6 14.39 10.25 1.61
N PHE A 7 13.31 10.88 2.03
CA PHE A 7 11.96 10.36 1.88
C PHE A 7 11.26 11.10 0.74
N VAL A 8 10.44 10.37 -0.02
CA VAL A 8 9.57 10.95 -1.05
C VAL A 8 8.15 10.90 -0.51
N ASP A 9 7.56 12.08 -0.30
CA ASP A 9 6.19 12.21 0.19
C ASP A 9 5.28 12.81 -0.90
N PRO A 10 4.40 11.99 -1.53
CA PRO A 10 3.46 12.46 -2.53
C PRO A 10 2.11 12.88 -1.95
N GLU A 11 1.97 13.14 -0.64
CA GLU A 11 0.68 13.41 0.00
C GLU A 11 -0.13 14.50 -0.73
N ASP A 12 0.48 15.66 -0.98
CA ASP A 12 -0.13 16.83 -1.64
C ASP A 12 -0.12 16.76 -3.18
N HIS A 13 0.30 15.63 -3.75
CA HIS A 13 0.48 15.45 -5.19
C HIS A 13 -0.46 14.37 -5.74
N PRO A 14 -1.77 14.65 -5.89
CA PRO A 14 -2.77 13.65 -6.30
C PRO A 14 -2.55 13.09 -7.71
N SER A 15 -1.77 13.78 -8.55
CA SER A 15 -1.38 13.29 -9.88
C SER A 15 -0.33 12.17 -9.83
N VAL A 16 0.32 11.95 -8.69
CA VAL A 16 1.28 10.85 -8.49
C VAL A 16 0.49 9.57 -8.20
N LEU A 17 0.06 8.89 -9.26
CA LEU A 17 -0.81 7.71 -9.15
C LEU A 17 -0.22 6.59 -8.29
N ALA A 18 1.11 6.49 -8.20
CA ALA A 18 1.80 5.50 -7.38
C ALA A 18 1.43 5.58 -5.89
N ARG A 19 0.97 6.75 -5.39
CA ARG A 19 0.53 6.92 -3.98
C ARG A 19 -0.72 6.10 -3.63
N TYR A 20 -1.43 5.59 -4.63
CA TYR A 20 -2.65 4.81 -4.46
C TYR A 20 -2.44 3.30 -4.66
N ILE A 21 -1.20 2.85 -4.93
CA ILE A 21 -0.88 1.44 -5.06
C ILE A 21 -0.91 0.81 -3.67
N ASN A 22 -1.78 -0.18 -3.47
CA ASN A 22 -1.94 -0.86 -2.19
C ASN A 22 -0.89 -1.97 -1.99
N ASP A 23 -0.64 -2.30 -0.72
CA ASP A 23 -0.01 -3.57 -0.35
C ASP A 23 -1.07 -4.52 0.24
N PRO A 24 -1.34 -5.66 -0.40
CA PRO A 24 -2.33 -6.64 0.05
C PRO A 24 -1.87 -7.51 1.23
N ILE A 25 -0.67 -7.26 1.80
CA ILE A 25 0.03 -8.06 2.83
C ILE A 25 0.49 -9.44 2.30
N THR A 26 -0.40 -10.12 1.57
CA THR A 26 -0.17 -11.44 0.99
C THR A 26 0.69 -11.32 -0.27
N SER A 27 1.94 -11.77 -0.16
CA SER A 27 2.97 -11.60 -1.19
C SER A 27 2.65 -12.25 -2.55
N THR A 28 1.74 -13.22 -2.60
CA THR A 28 1.33 -13.86 -3.86
C THR A 28 0.56 -12.92 -4.79
N PHE A 29 0.03 -11.81 -4.28
CA PHE A 29 -0.71 -10.83 -5.09
C PHE A 29 0.19 -9.71 -5.66
N HIS A 30 1.42 -9.54 -5.15
CA HIS A 30 2.32 -8.48 -5.62
C HIS A 30 2.65 -8.67 -7.11
N ASN A 31 2.44 -7.62 -7.90
CA ASN A 31 2.70 -7.62 -9.35
C ASN A 31 3.59 -6.45 -9.80
N VAL A 32 3.98 -5.57 -8.88
CA VAL A 32 5.00 -4.53 -9.08
C VAL A 32 5.97 -4.48 -7.90
N LYS A 33 7.10 -3.78 -8.09
CA LYS A 33 8.05 -3.41 -7.03
C LYS A 33 8.50 -1.97 -7.18
N TYR A 34 8.88 -1.37 -6.06
CA TYR A 34 9.58 -0.10 -6.02
C TYR A 34 11.07 -0.28 -6.36
N VAL A 35 11.59 0.60 -7.21
CA VAL A 35 13.02 0.66 -7.58
C VAL A 35 13.51 2.09 -7.35
N GLU A 36 14.36 2.27 -6.35
CA GLU A 36 14.94 3.56 -6.00
C GLU A 36 15.81 4.10 -7.14
N ARG A 37 15.65 5.39 -7.42
CA ARG A 37 16.42 6.16 -8.42
C ARG A 37 17.00 7.40 -7.75
N PRO A 38 18.04 7.24 -6.92
CA PRO A 38 18.62 8.34 -6.15
C PRO A 38 19.23 9.42 -7.05
N ASP A 39 19.68 9.06 -8.25
CA ASP A 39 20.14 9.98 -9.30
C ASP A 39 19.05 10.93 -9.79
N MET A 40 17.79 10.52 -9.65
CA MET A 40 16.61 11.26 -10.10
C MET A 40 15.72 11.73 -8.93
N TYR A 41 16.16 11.53 -7.68
CA TYR A 41 15.36 11.80 -6.48
C TYR A 41 13.94 11.23 -6.56
N SER A 42 13.81 10.00 -7.05
CA SER A 42 12.51 9.37 -7.31
C SER A 42 12.53 7.87 -7.04
N CYS A 43 11.35 7.27 -7.11
CA CYS A 43 11.15 5.84 -7.04
C CYS A 43 10.28 5.38 -8.21
N ALA A 44 10.76 4.40 -8.97
CA ALA A 44 10.03 3.84 -10.10
C ALA A 44 9.15 2.67 -9.65
N VAL A 45 7.97 2.56 -10.23
CA VAL A 45 7.10 1.37 -10.13
C VAL A 45 7.42 0.47 -11.32
N VAL A 46 7.89 -0.74 -11.06
CA VAL A 46 8.29 -1.69 -12.09
C VAL A 46 7.48 -2.98 -11.97
N ALA A 47 6.80 -3.37 -13.04
CA ALA A 47 6.09 -4.65 -13.10
C ALA A 47 7.05 -5.84 -12.94
N THR A 48 6.63 -6.85 -12.17
CA THR A 48 7.40 -8.08 -11.94
C THR A 48 6.92 -9.25 -12.81
N ARG A 49 5.76 -9.07 -13.45
CA ARG A 49 5.13 -9.97 -14.44
C ARG A 49 4.24 -9.14 -15.36
N ASP A 50 3.72 -9.74 -16.42
CA ASP A 50 2.67 -9.13 -17.22
C ASP A 50 1.42 -8.85 -16.37
N ILE A 51 0.81 -7.68 -16.54
CA ILE A 51 -0.41 -7.24 -15.83
C ILE A 51 -1.54 -7.18 -16.86
N VAL A 52 -2.62 -7.91 -16.59
CA VAL A 52 -3.79 -7.98 -17.48
C VAL A 52 -4.73 -6.80 -17.20
N GLU A 53 -5.46 -6.36 -18.22
CA GLU A 53 -6.49 -5.34 -18.07
C GLU A 53 -7.49 -5.72 -16.97
N GLY A 54 -7.76 -4.75 -16.07
CA GLY A 54 -8.66 -4.94 -14.94
C GLY A 54 -8.00 -5.49 -13.67
N GLU A 55 -6.73 -5.93 -13.71
CA GLU A 55 -5.99 -6.27 -12.50
C GLU A 55 -5.63 -5.00 -11.69
N GLU A 56 -5.76 -5.09 -10.36
CA GLU A 56 -5.22 -4.07 -9.46
C GLU A 56 -3.69 -4.19 -9.36
N ILE A 57 -3.02 -3.05 -9.23
CA ILE A 57 -1.57 -2.98 -9.03
C ILE A 57 -1.29 -3.12 -7.54
N PHE A 58 -0.47 -4.12 -7.18
CA PHE A 58 -0.10 -4.41 -5.80
C PHE A 58 1.42 -4.44 -5.62
N VAL A 59 1.89 -3.75 -4.58
CA VAL A 59 3.30 -3.64 -4.20
C VAL A 59 3.52 -4.16 -2.78
N SER A 60 4.76 -4.41 -2.38
CA SER A 60 5.09 -4.59 -0.97
C SER A 60 5.56 -3.26 -0.36
N TYR A 61 4.99 -2.89 0.78
CA TYR A 61 5.48 -1.82 1.67
C TYR A 61 6.65 -2.30 2.55
N GLY A 62 6.89 -3.62 2.59
CA GLY A 62 7.90 -4.27 3.41
C GLY A 62 7.35 -4.76 4.76
N GLU A 63 8.00 -5.80 5.30
CA GLU A 63 7.60 -6.44 6.57
C GLU A 63 7.57 -5.44 7.73
N THR A 64 8.56 -4.56 7.81
CA THR A 64 8.68 -3.55 8.86
C THR A 64 7.49 -2.58 8.90
N TYR A 65 6.87 -2.26 7.77
CA TYR A 65 5.66 -1.42 7.75
C TYR A 65 4.50 -2.10 8.47
N TRP A 66 4.32 -3.41 8.23
CA TRP A 66 3.24 -4.20 8.83
C TRP A 66 3.53 -4.60 10.28
N GLU A 67 4.79 -4.86 10.63
CA GLU A 67 5.21 -5.15 12.02
C GLU A 67 5.00 -3.96 12.97
N GLN A 68 4.99 -2.73 12.44
CA GLN A 68 4.80 -1.52 13.22
C GLN A 68 3.32 -1.11 13.34
N GLN A 69 2.39 -1.84 12.73
CA GLN A 69 0.95 -1.58 12.88
C GLN A 69 0.49 -1.96 14.28
N THR A 70 -0.11 -1.00 14.98
CA THR A 70 -0.77 -1.22 16.28
C THR A 70 -2.27 -1.47 16.16
N TYR A 71 -2.79 -1.49 14.93
CA TYR A 71 -4.20 -1.68 14.63
C TYR A 71 -4.44 -3.12 14.18
N ASP A 72 -5.53 -3.71 14.67
CA ASP A 72 -5.99 -4.99 14.16
C ASP A 72 -6.43 -4.82 12.69
N PRO A 73 -5.91 -5.63 11.75
CA PRO A 73 -6.29 -5.54 10.35
C PRO A 73 -7.78 -5.85 10.23
N THR A 74 -8.53 -4.94 9.61
CA THR A 74 -9.96 -5.19 9.36
C THR A 74 -10.10 -6.32 8.35
N ALA A 75 -10.60 -7.47 8.80
CA ALA A 75 -10.95 -8.56 7.91
C ALA A 75 -12.19 -8.18 7.09
N PHE A 76 -12.14 -8.35 5.76
CA PHE A 76 -13.36 -8.32 4.96
C PHE A 76 -14.17 -9.58 5.27
N THR A 77 -15.13 -9.47 6.19
CA THR A 77 -15.99 -10.60 6.60
C THR A 77 -17.13 -10.86 5.62
N GLY A 78 -17.40 -9.92 4.71
CA GLY A 78 -18.59 -9.93 3.86
C GLY A 78 -19.89 -9.57 4.59
N GLU A 79 -19.82 -9.22 5.88
CA GLU A 79 -20.99 -8.74 6.62
C GLU A 79 -21.33 -7.31 6.21
N VAL A 80 -22.61 -7.07 5.91
CA VAL A 80 -23.11 -5.72 5.61
C VAL A 80 -23.25 -4.96 6.93
N VAL A 81 -22.36 -4.00 7.16
CA VAL A 81 -22.44 -3.11 8.33
C VAL A 81 -23.57 -2.10 8.12
N ASP A 82 -24.55 -2.06 9.03
CA ASP A 82 -25.54 -0.98 9.06
C ASP A 82 -24.86 0.32 9.50
N VAL A 83 -24.70 1.24 8.55
CA VAL A 83 -24.07 2.54 8.75
C VAL A 83 -24.84 3.48 9.68
N ASN A 84 -26.06 3.11 10.09
CA ASN A 84 -26.88 3.85 11.05
C ASN A 84 -26.80 3.29 12.48
N ALA A 85 -26.19 2.13 12.68
CA ALA A 85 -26.02 1.55 14.01
C ALA A 85 -25.01 2.36 14.86
N PRO A 86 -25.21 2.49 16.17
CA PRO A 86 -24.31 3.24 17.06
C PRO A 86 -22.89 2.67 17.03
N SER A 87 -21.89 3.55 17.11
CA SER A 87 -20.46 3.19 16.96
C SER A 87 -19.97 2.14 17.96
N SER A 88 -20.63 2.00 19.12
CA SER A 88 -20.35 0.97 20.13
C SER A 88 -20.62 -0.46 19.66
N GLU A 89 -21.41 -0.65 18.60
CA GLU A 89 -21.75 -1.97 18.04
C GLU A 89 -20.92 -2.30 16.78
N ARG A 90 -20.18 -1.33 16.25
CA ARG A 90 -19.24 -1.52 15.15
C ARG A 90 -17.91 -1.99 15.72
N LYS A 91 -17.85 -3.24 16.19
CA LYS A 91 -16.57 -3.84 16.55
C LYS A 91 -15.80 -4.12 15.26
N SER A 92 -14.76 -3.32 14.98
CA SER A 92 -13.63 -3.82 14.18
C SER A 92 -13.08 -5.03 14.92
N THR A 93 -13.23 -6.19 14.31
CA THR A 93 -12.48 -7.39 14.68
C THR A 93 -11.20 -7.41 13.88
#